data_AF-A0A6L3ZBW8-F1
#
_entry.id   AF-A0A6L3ZBW8-F1
#
_cell.length_a   1.000
_cell.length_b   1.000
_cell.length_c   1.000
_cell.angle_alpha   90.00
_cell.angle_beta   90.00
_cell.angle_gamma   90.00
#
_symmetry.space_group_name_H-M   'P 1'
#
loop_
_entity.id
_entity.type
_entity.pdbx_description
1 polymer ?
#
loop_
_entity_poly.entity_id
_entity_poly.type
_entity_poly.pdbx_seq_one_letter_code
_entity_poly.pdbx_strand_id
1 'polypeptide(L)'
;MPEGIATWPGNGDESKGEGRILAPFVDRNFNGIYEPKKGDYPQIRGDECAYFIYNDSRGPVQFASSSGAGMEVHGMAFVYDTTDPAINKTLFLSYRVINRDVTPIDNMKLGMWVDYDLGFPNDDLLQSDSVLQISYAQNADNNDEGPLGFGAYPPAVGVMGLSEDFTGHMYYVNSTSTINGNIGVFTDIQNYMRQQFKNGSPLRAEVGGDGYDQSGTLPRTHWAFNDQLGWSSGTMDDNRSILTTSEQTLNAGEEWCLDLAFVVGQDSSAMAFQNSVLDMKNNMGVTETFYQSKSFPCLSEGVSLEEEHAIRFDLYPNPVGPEGKVHLTSPEFIAKYEVYNLLGQKVDELQLSSPQNELEINLSGYAPGGYLIRATSREGGIHTEVVIVQ
;
A
#
# COMPACT_ATOMS: atom_id res chain seq x y z
N MET A 1 -2.45 8.41 28.65
CA MET A 1 -2.43 7.69 27.36
C MET A 1 -3.46 8.34 26.46
N PRO A 2 -3.09 8.76 25.24
CA PRO A 2 -4.01 9.28 24.23
C PRO A 2 -5.14 8.29 23.90
N GLU A 3 -6.31 8.81 23.51
CA GLU A 3 -7.49 7.99 23.20
C GLU A 3 -7.24 7.04 22.03
N GLY A 4 -6.67 7.52 20.92
CA GLY A 4 -6.39 6.68 19.75
C GLY A 4 -5.48 5.47 20.04
N ILE A 5 -4.59 5.58 21.04
CA ILE A 5 -3.80 4.44 21.53
C ILE A 5 -4.67 3.56 22.44
N ALA A 6 -5.43 4.15 23.35
CA ALA A 6 -6.28 3.41 24.29
C ALA A 6 -7.35 2.55 23.60
N THR A 7 -7.89 3.03 22.48
CA THR A 7 -9.03 2.44 21.76
C THR A 7 -8.66 1.82 20.42
N TRP A 8 -7.37 1.71 20.10
CA TRP A 8 -6.93 1.07 18.87
C TRP A 8 -7.41 -0.39 18.82
N PRO A 9 -8.03 -0.84 17.72
CA PRO A 9 -8.57 -2.19 17.62
C PRO A 9 -7.47 -3.22 17.33
N GLY A 10 -6.42 -3.28 18.16
CA GLY A 10 -5.31 -4.23 17.95
C GLY A 10 -5.74 -5.68 18.18
N ASN A 11 -6.58 -5.94 19.19
CA ASN A 11 -7.12 -7.28 19.48
C ASN A 11 -8.55 -7.41 18.97
N GLY A 12 -8.89 -8.57 18.40
CA GLY A 12 -10.28 -8.98 18.16
C GLY A 12 -10.81 -9.92 19.23
N ASP A 13 -12.10 -10.23 19.11
CA ASP A 13 -12.85 -11.17 19.95
C ASP A 13 -13.17 -12.46 19.18
N GLU A 14 -12.32 -13.47 19.32
CA GLU A 14 -12.48 -14.78 18.67
C GLU A 14 -13.82 -15.46 19.04
N SER A 15 -14.40 -15.15 20.21
CA SER A 15 -15.70 -15.69 20.61
C SER A 15 -16.86 -15.17 19.75
N LYS A 16 -16.63 -14.06 19.05
CA LYS A 16 -17.54 -13.48 18.04
C LYS A 16 -17.15 -13.81 16.61
N GLY A 17 -16.10 -14.61 16.41
CA GLY A 17 -15.57 -14.94 15.08
C GLY A 17 -14.69 -13.84 14.47
N GLU A 18 -14.23 -12.88 15.27
CA GLU A 18 -13.24 -11.88 14.82
C GLU A 18 -11.85 -12.51 14.77
N GLY A 19 -10.98 -12.00 13.89
CA GLY A 19 -9.57 -12.39 13.88
C GLY A 19 -8.87 -11.96 15.17
N ARG A 20 -7.90 -12.74 15.65
CA ARG A 20 -7.16 -12.45 16.89
C ARG A 20 -6.53 -11.05 16.88
N ILE A 21 -5.93 -10.66 15.74
CA ILE A 21 -5.39 -9.33 15.49
C ILE A 21 -6.24 -8.66 14.41
N LEU A 22 -6.81 -7.50 14.73
CA LEU A 22 -7.67 -6.75 13.83
C LEU A 22 -6.95 -5.57 13.19
N ALA A 23 -6.08 -4.88 13.93
CA ALA A 23 -5.31 -3.75 13.42
C ALA A 23 -3.82 -3.91 13.76
N PRO A 24 -2.91 -3.42 12.90
CA PRO A 24 -1.48 -3.54 13.14
C PRO A 24 -1.04 -2.70 14.34
N PHE A 25 -0.16 -3.25 15.17
CA PHE A 25 0.42 -2.56 16.32
C PHE A 25 1.87 -3.00 16.53
N VAL A 26 2.63 -2.15 17.21
CA VAL A 26 3.96 -2.51 17.71
C VAL A 26 3.77 -3.17 19.08
N ASP A 27 4.02 -4.47 19.14
CA ASP A 27 4.05 -5.25 20.37
C ASP A 27 5.43 -5.13 21.03
N ARG A 28 5.49 -4.49 22.20
CA ARG A 28 6.74 -4.26 22.94
C ARG A 28 7.26 -5.49 23.66
N ASN A 29 6.38 -6.44 23.96
CA ASN A 29 6.72 -7.59 24.80
C ASN A 29 6.58 -8.93 24.06
N PHE A 30 6.21 -8.90 22.78
CA PHE A 30 6.17 -10.01 21.83
C PHE A 30 5.21 -11.14 22.23
N ASN A 31 4.11 -10.82 22.91
CA ASN A 31 3.08 -11.80 23.29
C ASN A 31 1.92 -11.92 22.28
N GLY A 32 1.91 -11.09 21.25
CA GLY A 32 0.89 -11.04 20.20
C GLY A 32 -0.47 -10.57 20.73
N ILE A 33 -0.49 -9.66 21.71
CA ILE A 33 -1.69 -9.06 22.30
C ILE A 33 -1.45 -7.57 22.43
N TYR A 34 -2.37 -6.76 21.89
CA TYR A 34 -2.30 -5.31 22.05
C TYR A 34 -2.63 -4.89 23.49
N GLU A 35 -1.61 -4.52 24.24
CA GLU A 35 -1.69 -4.10 25.64
C GLU A 35 -1.08 -2.69 25.81
N PRO A 36 -1.84 -1.62 25.50
CA PRO A 36 -1.26 -0.28 25.45
C PRO A 36 -0.80 0.24 26.83
N LYS A 37 -1.31 -0.34 27.92
CA LYS A 37 -0.81 -0.07 29.30
C LYS A 37 0.59 -0.66 29.55
N LYS A 38 1.03 -1.63 28.76
CA LYS A 38 2.36 -2.25 28.81
C LYS A 38 3.35 -1.65 27.79
N GLY A 39 2.91 -0.64 27.03
CA GLY A 39 3.77 0.12 26.13
C GLY A 39 3.54 -0.15 24.64
N ASP A 40 2.59 -1.02 24.29
CA ASP A 40 2.21 -1.25 22.89
C ASP A 40 1.53 -0.02 22.31
N TYR A 41 1.66 0.18 21.01
CA TYR A 41 1.06 1.33 20.33
C TYR A 41 0.70 1.01 18.87
N PRO A 42 -0.23 1.76 18.27
CA PRO A 42 -0.66 1.56 16.89
C PRO A 42 0.52 1.62 15.92
N GLN A 43 0.56 0.69 14.97
CA GLN A 43 1.48 0.76 13.83
C GLN A 43 0.72 1.41 12.67
N ILE A 44 0.82 2.73 12.60
CA ILE A 44 0.16 3.54 11.59
C ILE A 44 1.11 3.93 10.46
N ARG A 45 0.54 4.27 9.31
CA ARG A 45 1.24 5.00 8.23
C ARG A 45 0.83 6.47 8.30
N GLY A 46 1.72 7.36 7.86
CA GLY A 46 1.50 8.80 7.97
C GLY A 46 1.72 9.35 9.39
N ASP A 47 1.48 10.65 9.54
CA ASP A 47 1.48 11.36 10.82
C ASP A 47 0.09 11.40 11.45
N GLU A 48 -0.95 11.32 10.61
CA GLU A 48 -2.34 11.16 11.01
C GLU A 48 -3.02 10.12 10.12
N CYS A 49 -3.84 9.24 10.71
CA CYS A 49 -4.56 8.21 9.98
C CYS A 49 -5.95 7.95 10.54
N ALA A 50 -6.85 7.50 9.66
CA ALA A 50 -8.09 6.84 10.00
C ALA A 50 -8.01 5.38 9.55
N TYR A 51 -8.22 4.46 10.49
CA TYR A 51 -8.22 3.03 10.24
C TYR A 51 -9.64 2.46 10.34
N PHE A 52 -10.01 1.59 9.41
CA PHE A 52 -11.35 1.05 9.30
C PHE A 52 -11.33 -0.40 8.82
N ILE A 53 -12.30 -1.19 9.28
CA ILE A 53 -12.48 -2.59 8.89
C ILE A 53 -13.93 -2.78 8.46
N TYR A 54 -14.14 -3.47 7.35
CA TYR A 54 -15.45 -3.83 6.86
C TYR A 54 -15.42 -5.18 6.14
N ASN A 55 -16.60 -5.69 5.79
CA ASN A 55 -16.74 -6.87 4.94
C ASN A 55 -17.93 -6.69 4.00
N ASP A 56 -17.94 -7.46 2.93
CA ASP A 56 -19.00 -7.42 1.93
C ASP A 56 -20.13 -8.45 2.17
N SER A 57 -20.09 -9.17 3.30
CA SER A 57 -21.07 -10.20 3.65
C SER A 57 -22.26 -9.65 4.44
N ARG A 58 -22.12 -8.47 5.05
CA ARG A 58 -23.15 -7.89 5.92
C ARG A 58 -24.18 -7.08 5.12
N GLY A 59 -25.26 -7.76 4.72
CA GLY A 59 -26.40 -7.15 4.03
C GLY A 59 -26.27 -7.18 2.50
N PRO A 60 -27.30 -6.75 1.75
CA PRO A 60 -27.22 -6.72 0.30
C PRO A 60 -26.16 -5.71 -0.16
N VAL A 61 -25.32 -6.10 -1.13
CA VAL A 61 -24.41 -5.17 -1.80
C VAL A 61 -25.25 -4.08 -2.48
N GLN A 62 -25.17 -2.85 -1.95
CA GLN A 62 -26.12 -1.76 -2.24
C GLN A 62 -26.30 -1.46 -3.74
N PHE A 63 -25.27 -1.68 -4.55
CA PHE A 63 -25.27 -1.30 -5.97
C PHE A 63 -25.58 -2.45 -6.93
N ALA A 64 -25.49 -3.72 -6.51
CA ALA A 64 -25.54 -4.86 -7.44
C ALA A 64 -26.57 -5.93 -7.09
N SER A 65 -27.28 -5.81 -5.96
CA SER A 65 -28.17 -6.86 -5.45
C SER A 65 -27.49 -8.25 -5.41
N SER A 66 -26.18 -8.29 -5.18
CA SER A 66 -25.39 -9.51 -5.06
C SER A 66 -25.19 -9.91 -3.59
N SER A 67 -24.78 -11.15 -3.37
CA SER A 67 -24.59 -11.75 -2.04
C SER A 67 -23.23 -11.45 -1.38
N GLY A 68 -22.41 -10.57 -1.96
CA GLY A 68 -21.01 -10.39 -1.57
C GLY A 68 -20.13 -11.60 -1.94
N ALA A 69 -18.82 -11.42 -1.84
CA ALA A 69 -17.79 -12.43 -2.08
C ALA A 69 -17.20 -13.02 -0.79
N GLY A 70 -17.58 -12.54 0.40
CA GLY A 70 -17.05 -13.06 1.67
C GLY A 70 -15.78 -12.37 2.14
N MET A 71 -15.45 -11.20 1.58
CA MET A 71 -14.17 -10.53 1.78
C MET A 71 -14.17 -9.66 3.02
N GLU A 72 -13.11 -9.80 3.81
CA GLU A 72 -12.75 -8.87 4.88
C GLU A 72 -11.78 -7.83 4.30
N VAL A 73 -12.05 -6.55 4.55
CA VAL A 73 -11.25 -5.45 4.04
C VAL A 73 -10.82 -4.55 5.18
N HIS A 74 -9.51 -4.33 5.27
CA HIS A 74 -8.89 -3.39 6.20
C HIS A 74 -8.42 -2.18 5.41
N GLY A 75 -8.82 -0.99 5.82
CA GLY A 75 -8.48 0.27 5.18
C GLY A 75 -7.72 1.21 6.12
N MET A 76 -6.74 1.92 5.59
CA MET A 76 -6.05 3.01 6.27
C MET A 76 -5.98 4.21 5.34
N ALA A 77 -6.69 5.28 5.70
CA ALA A 77 -6.51 6.61 5.10
C ALA A 77 -5.46 7.36 5.92
N PHE A 78 -4.45 7.94 5.29
CA PHE A 78 -3.39 8.62 6.02
C PHE A 78 -2.81 9.81 5.26
N VAL A 79 -2.29 10.77 6.03
CA VAL A 79 -1.67 12.02 5.56
C VAL A 79 -0.37 12.26 6.31
N TYR A 80 0.45 13.19 5.79
CA TYR A 80 1.69 13.62 6.43
C TYR A 80 1.63 15.10 6.77
N ASP A 81 2.11 15.45 7.97
CA ASP A 81 2.35 16.84 8.35
C ASP A 81 3.72 17.25 7.82
N THR A 82 3.74 17.87 6.65
CA THR A 82 4.97 18.18 5.92
C THR A 82 4.90 19.52 5.21
N THR A 83 6.07 20.13 5.02
CA THR A 83 6.22 21.33 4.21
C THR A 83 6.43 21.03 2.72
N ASP A 84 6.56 19.76 2.34
CA ASP A 84 6.60 19.36 0.93
C ASP A 84 5.24 19.68 0.27
N PRO A 85 5.20 20.56 -0.74
CA PRO A 85 3.94 21.05 -1.30
C PRO A 85 3.14 19.97 -2.02
N ALA A 86 3.79 18.93 -2.56
CA ALA A 86 3.10 17.83 -3.21
C ALA A 86 2.48 16.91 -2.16
N ILE A 87 3.28 16.49 -1.16
CA ILE A 87 2.83 15.53 -0.15
C ILE A 87 1.78 16.14 0.79
N ASN A 88 1.88 17.43 1.10
CA ASN A 88 0.86 18.15 1.88
C ASN A 88 -0.50 18.29 1.16
N LYS A 89 -0.57 17.92 -0.13
CA LYS A 89 -1.79 17.92 -0.95
C LYS A 89 -2.20 16.50 -1.39
N THR A 90 -1.70 15.48 -0.69
CA THR A 90 -1.95 14.09 -1.03
C THR A 90 -2.61 13.36 0.13
N LEU A 91 -3.73 12.69 -0.17
CA LEU A 91 -4.33 11.68 0.70
C LEU A 91 -3.89 10.30 0.22
N PHE A 92 -3.31 9.52 1.12
CA PHE A 92 -2.95 8.14 0.85
C PHE A 92 -4.02 7.20 1.39
N LEU A 93 -4.28 6.12 0.65
CA LEU A 93 -5.19 5.05 1.04
C LEU A 93 -4.49 3.71 0.87
N SER A 94 -4.58 2.88 1.89
CA SER A 94 -4.10 1.50 1.87
C SER A 94 -5.26 0.57 2.14
N TYR A 95 -5.50 -0.38 1.24
CA TYR A 95 -6.46 -1.46 1.44
C TYR A 95 -5.73 -2.79 1.53
N ARG A 96 -6.10 -3.63 2.50
CA ARG A 96 -5.80 -5.06 2.54
C ARG A 96 -7.10 -5.82 2.38
N VAL A 97 -7.21 -6.60 1.33
CA VAL A 97 -8.37 -7.44 1.02
C VAL A 97 -8.03 -8.87 1.33
N ILE A 98 -8.75 -9.47 2.26
CA ILE A 98 -8.40 -10.73 2.91
C ILE A 98 -9.43 -11.79 2.55
N ASN A 99 -8.96 -12.91 2.00
CA ASN A 99 -9.79 -14.08 1.81
C ASN A 99 -9.76 -14.95 3.08
N ARG A 100 -10.76 -14.78 3.93
CA ARG A 100 -10.93 -15.61 5.14
C ARG A 100 -11.59 -16.97 4.87
N ASP A 101 -12.08 -17.21 3.65
CA ASP A 101 -12.71 -18.47 3.27
C ASP A 101 -11.64 -19.54 2.96
N VAL A 102 -12.06 -20.80 2.92
CA VAL A 102 -11.26 -21.94 2.44
C VAL A 102 -11.26 -22.05 0.91
N THR A 103 -12.14 -21.31 0.25
CA THR A 103 -12.32 -21.32 -1.21
C THR A 103 -11.49 -20.21 -1.85
N PRO A 104 -10.58 -20.53 -2.80
CA PRO A 104 -9.90 -19.51 -3.59
C PRO A 104 -10.88 -18.67 -4.42
N ILE A 105 -10.55 -17.39 -4.62
CA ILE A 105 -11.26 -16.54 -5.57
C ILE A 105 -10.39 -16.42 -6.82
N ASP A 106 -10.87 -16.98 -7.93
CA ASP A 106 -10.20 -16.90 -9.22
C ASP A 106 -10.56 -15.62 -9.97
N ASN A 107 -9.58 -15.03 -10.67
CA ASN A 107 -9.74 -13.86 -11.53
C ASN A 107 -10.35 -12.65 -10.79
N MET A 108 -9.98 -12.46 -9.53
CA MET A 108 -10.35 -11.32 -8.73
C MET A 108 -9.76 -10.04 -9.33
N LYS A 109 -10.53 -8.96 -9.29
CA LYS A 109 -10.08 -7.60 -9.59
C LYS A 109 -10.49 -6.68 -8.47
N LEU A 110 -9.68 -5.66 -8.22
CA LEU A 110 -10.04 -4.53 -7.37
C LEU A 110 -10.40 -3.34 -8.27
N GLY A 111 -11.44 -2.61 -7.86
CA GLY A 111 -11.91 -1.42 -8.55
C GLY A 111 -11.95 -0.24 -7.59
N MET A 112 -11.30 0.87 -7.94
CA MET A 112 -11.45 2.14 -7.24
C MET A 112 -12.56 2.93 -7.91
N TRP A 113 -13.69 3.05 -7.22
CA TRP A 113 -14.82 3.87 -7.64
C TRP A 113 -14.66 5.29 -7.10
N VAL A 114 -14.78 6.29 -7.97
CA VAL A 114 -14.57 7.69 -7.60
C VAL A 114 -15.70 8.55 -8.14
N ASP A 115 -16.25 9.36 -7.24
CA ASP A 115 -17.12 10.48 -7.53
C ASP A 115 -16.35 11.74 -7.15
N TYR A 116 -15.91 12.53 -8.13
CA TYR A 116 -14.96 13.60 -7.86
C TYR A 116 -15.62 14.82 -7.24
N ASP A 117 -16.78 15.25 -7.76
CA ASP A 117 -17.52 16.45 -7.33
C ASP A 117 -16.57 17.59 -6.87
N LEU A 118 -15.67 18.01 -7.75
CA LEU A 118 -14.56 18.92 -7.46
C LEU A 118 -15.07 20.35 -7.33
N GLY A 119 -15.55 20.69 -6.14
CA GLY A 119 -16.08 22.02 -5.87
C GLY A 119 -17.49 22.17 -6.44
N PHE A 120 -17.66 22.92 -7.54
CA PHE A 120 -18.92 22.95 -8.28
C PHE A 120 -19.02 21.73 -9.21
N PRO A 121 -19.87 20.73 -8.91
CA PRO A 121 -19.85 19.46 -9.64
C PRO A 121 -20.35 19.56 -11.09
N ASN A 122 -20.95 20.68 -11.51
CA ASN A 122 -21.53 20.83 -12.85
C ASN A 122 -20.53 21.38 -13.88
N ASP A 123 -19.26 21.53 -13.54
CA ASP A 123 -18.21 21.87 -14.50
C ASP A 123 -17.00 20.93 -14.43
N ASP A 124 -17.17 19.74 -13.85
CA ASP A 124 -16.13 18.73 -13.79
C ASP A 124 -15.95 17.97 -15.11
N LEU A 125 -14.76 18.06 -15.68
CA LEU A 125 -14.32 17.25 -16.81
C LEU A 125 -13.56 16.02 -16.30
N LEU A 126 -14.20 14.85 -16.42
CA LEU A 126 -13.54 13.56 -16.18
C LEU A 126 -12.58 13.22 -17.33
N GLN A 127 -11.38 12.78 -16.97
CA GLN A 127 -10.34 12.32 -17.89
C GLN A 127 -9.51 11.17 -17.30
N SER A 128 -8.66 10.58 -18.15
CA SER A 128 -7.63 9.63 -17.75
C SER A 128 -6.34 9.85 -18.52
N ASP A 129 -5.24 9.30 -18.02
CA ASP A 129 -3.95 9.24 -18.73
C ASP A 129 -3.46 7.80 -18.70
N SER A 130 -3.43 7.16 -19.87
CA SER A 130 -3.05 5.74 -19.98
C SER A 130 -1.56 5.47 -19.77
N VAL A 131 -0.70 6.48 -19.86
CA VAL A 131 0.75 6.33 -19.63
C VAL A 131 1.05 6.37 -18.15
N LEU A 132 0.38 7.25 -17.40
CA LEU A 132 0.48 7.34 -15.95
C LEU A 132 -0.49 6.38 -15.22
N GLN A 133 -1.36 5.70 -15.96
CA GLN A 133 -2.44 4.84 -15.47
C GLN A 133 -3.36 5.48 -14.40
N ILE A 134 -3.74 6.75 -14.62
CA ILE A 134 -4.55 7.53 -13.68
C ILE A 134 -5.94 7.87 -14.22
N SER A 135 -6.85 8.18 -13.31
CA SER A 135 -8.06 8.97 -13.59
C SER A 135 -7.96 10.30 -12.88
N TYR A 136 -8.57 11.35 -13.42
CA TYR A 136 -8.63 12.65 -12.77
C TYR A 136 -9.83 13.47 -13.22
N ALA A 137 -10.19 14.44 -12.38
CA ALA A 137 -11.14 15.50 -12.70
C ALA A 137 -10.45 16.87 -12.64
N GLN A 138 -10.94 17.79 -13.46
CA GLN A 138 -10.59 19.21 -13.45
C GLN A 138 -11.82 20.02 -13.82
N ASN A 139 -11.85 21.29 -13.43
CA ASN A 139 -12.86 22.23 -13.88
C ASN A 139 -12.80 22.47 -15.40
N ALA A 140 -13.93 22.87 -15.98
CA ALA A 140 -14.05 23.11 -17.42
C ALA A 140 -13.56 24.50 -17.84
N ASP A 141 -13.41 25.42 -16.89
CA ASP A 141 -12.84 26.74 -17.11
C ASP A 141 -11.96 27.23 -15.93
N ASN A 142 -11.61 28.52 -15.94
CA ASN A 142 -10.68 29.12 -14.98
C ASN A 142 -11.31 29.54 -13.64
N ASN A 143 -12.60 29.35 -13.46
CA ASN A 143 -13.34 29.75 -12.29
C ASN A 143 -14.33 28.66 -11.88
N ASP A 144 -14.12 28.08 -10.72
CA ASP A 144 -15.05 27.12 -10.13
C ASP A 144 -16.15 27.86 -9.35
N GLU A 145 -17.39 27.81 -9.84
CA GLU A 145 -18.46 28.70 -9.40
C GLU A 145 -19.12 28.38 -8.05
N GLY A 146 -19.70 29.44 -7.47
CA GLY A 146 -20.72 29.29 -6.44
C GLY A 146 -20.16 28.98 -5.06
N PRO A 147 -21.03 28.54 -4.12
CA PRO A 147 -20.68 28.43 -2.71
C PRO A 147 -19.83 27.19 -2.39
N LEU A 148 -19.79 26.22 -3.30
CA LEU A 148 -18.98 24.99 -3.16
C LEU A 148 -17.73 25.04 -4.04
N GLY A 149 -17.67 25.95 -5.01
CA GLY A 149 -16.54 26.08 -5.91
C GLY A 149 -15.32 26.74 -5.27
N PHE A 150 -14.14 26.42 -5.80
CA PHE A 150 -12.84 26.95 -5.43
C PHE A 150 -12.58 28.37 -5.97
N GLY A 151 -13.44 28.91 -6.85
CA GLY A 151 -13.28 30.21 -7.47
C GLY A 151 -12.15 30.23 -8.51
N ALA A 152 -11.45 31.36 -8.61
CA ALA A 152 -10.32 31.48 -9.52
C ALA A 152 -9.20 30.50 -9.15
N TYR A 153 -8.49 29.99 -10.16
CA TYR A 153 -7.40 29.00 -10.02
C TYR A 153 -7.89 27.66 -9.48
N PRO A 154 -8.87 27.02 -10.14
CA PRO A 154 -9.41 25.75 -9.68
C PRO A 154 -8.34 24.66 -9.63
N PRO A 155 -8.44 23.72 -8.67
CA PRO A 155 -7.56 22.57 -8.60
C PRO A 155 -7.87 21.54 -9.69
N ALA A 156 -6.98 20.55 -9.82
CA ALA A 156 -7.28 19.26 -10.41
C ALA A 156 -6.99 18.17 -9.37
N VAL A 157 -7.78 17.10 -9.36
CA VAL A 157 -7.59 15.96 -8.46
C VAL A 157 -7.57 14.68 -9.24
N GLY A 158 -6.63 13.79 -8.91
CA GLY A 158 -6.50 12.52 -9.59
C GLY A 158 -6.12 11.39 -8.67
N VAL A 159 -6.42 10.17 -9.13
CA VAL A 159 -6.15 8.93 -8.41
C VAL A 159 -5.10 8.12 -9.17
N MET A 160 -4.09 7.67 -8.44
CA MET A 160 -3.04 6.77 -8.93
C MET A 160 -2.88 5.56 -8.02
N GLY A 161 -2.51 4.42 -8.61
CA GLY A 161 -2.01 3.27 -7.87
C GLY A 161 -0.57 3.50 -7.42
N LEU A 162 -0.23 3.05 -6.21
CA LEU A 162 1.12 3.15 -5.63
C LEU A 162 1.77 1.77 -5.41
N SER A 163 0.96 0.75 -5.07
CA SER A 163 1.45 -0.63 -4.95
C SER A 163 1.44 -1.39 -6.27
N GLU A 164 0.52 -1.05 -7.17
CA GLU A 164 0.44 -1.57 -8.54
C GLU A 164 -0.25 -0.57 -9.46
N ASP A 165 -0.01 -0.71 -10.76
CA ASP A 165 -0.66 0.10 -11.79
C ASP A 165 -2.10 -0.36 -12.03
N PHE A 166 -2.98 0.60 -12.30
CA PHE A 166 -4.29 0.29 -12.86
C PHE A 166 -4.17 -0.15 -14.32
N THR A 167 -5.01 -1.09 -14.75
CA THR A 167 -5.00 -1.65 -16.11
C THR A 167 -6.04 -1.02 -17.03
N GLY A 168 -6.94 -0.22 -16.47
CA GLY A 168 -7.93 0.52 -17.23
C GLY A 168 -8.79 1.46 -16.39
N HIS A 169 -9.38 2.42 -17.08
CA HIS A 169 -10.35 3.39 -16.60
C HIS A 169 -11.64 3.27 -17.40
N MET A 170 -12.76 3.09 -16.69
CA MET A 170 -14.11 3.17 -17.24
C MET A 170 -14.89 4.25 -16.49
N TYR A 171 -15.99 4.70 -17.08
CA TYR A 171 -16.90 5.64 -16.45
C TYR A 171 -18.35 5.18 -16.62
N TYR A 172 -19.23 5.76 -15.80
CA TYR A 172 -20.66 5.79 -16.05
C TYR A 172 -21.24 7.12 -15.57
N VAL A 173 -22.40 7.49 -16.09
CA VAL A 173 -23.12 8.72 -15.73
C VAL A 173 -24.21 8.39 -14.72
N ASN A 174 -24.42 9.24 -13.72
CA ASN A 174 -25.54 9.15 -12.79
C ASN A 174 -26.89 9.36 -13.51
N SER A 175 -27.34 8.31 -14.18
CA SER A 175 -28.53 8.33 -15.04
C SER A 175 -29.15 6.95 -15.13
N THR A 176 -30.34 6.86 -15.73
CA THR A 176 -31.01 5.59 -16.04
C THR A 176 -30.61 5.02 -17.39
N SER A 177 -29.51 5.49 -18.00
CA SER A 177 -29.02 4.98 -19.29
C SER A 177 -28.79 3.47 -19.23
N THR A 178 -29.26 2.76 -20.27
CA THR A 178 -29.06 1.31 -20.41
C THR A 178 -27.70 0.97 -21.01
N ILE A 179 -26.88 1.97 -21.35
CA ILE A 179 -25.55 1.82 -21.94
C ILE A 179 -24.47 2.18 -20.92
N ASN A 180 -24.51 3.40 -20.40
CA ASN A 180 -23.49 3.99 -19.53
C ASN A 180 -24.10 4.62 -18.26
N GLY A 181 -25.27 4.14 -17.80
CA GLY A 181 -25.93 4.68 -16.60
C GLY A 181 -25.56 3.96 -15.30
N ASN A 182 -26.26 4.29 -14.22
CA ASN A 182 -26.05 3.70 -12.90
C ASN A 182 -26.03 2.15 -12.92
N ILE A 183 -25.18 1.58 -12.07
CA ILE A 183 -25.10 0.14 -11.82
C ILE A 183 -26.46 -0.33 -11.27
N GLY A 184 -27.10 -1.26 -11.98
CA GLY A 184 -28.38 -1.85 -11.55
C GLY A 184 -28.26 -3.33 -11.18
N VAL A 185 -27.35 -4.05 -11.82
CA VAL A 185 -27.12 -5.48 -11.59
C VAL A 185 -25.63 -5.81 -11.55
N PHE A 186 -25.28 -6.96 -10.97
CA PHE A 186 -23.89 -7.43 -10.88
C PHE A 186 -23.15 -7.47 -12.23
N THR A 187 -23.82 -7.83 -13.33
CA THR A 187 -23.21 -7.83 -14.66
C THR A 187 -22.77 -6.44 -15.12
N ASP A 188 -23.44 -5.36 -14.67
CA ASP A 188 -23.03 -3.99 -14.99
C ASP A 188 -21.65 -3.69 -14.40
N ILE A 189 -21.41 -4.07 -13.13
CA ILE A 189 -20.10 -3.92 -12.48
C ILE A 189 -19.04 -4.69 -13.24
N GLN A 190 -19.32 -5.96 -13.58
CA GLN A 190 -18.36 -6.79 -14.30
C GLN A 190 -17.99 -6.20 -15.67
N ASN A 191 -18.97 -5.63 -16.37
CA ASN A 191 -18.74 -4.97 -17.65
C ASN A 191 -17.90 -3.72 -17.47
N TYR A 192 -18.23 -2.84 -16.52
CA TYR A 192 -17.45 -1.63 -16.29
C TYR A 192 -16.01 -1.92 -15.86
N MET A 193 -15.80 -2.91 -14.99
CA MET A 193 -14.46 -3.37 -14.59
C MET A 193 -13.66 -4.06 -15.72
N ARG A 194 -14.31 -4.37 -16.84
CA ARG A 194 -13.70 -4.88 -18.09
C ARG A 194 -13.66 -3.82 -19.19
N GLN A 195 -13.93 -2.56 -18.85
CA GLN A 195 -14.00 -1.44 -19.79
C GLN A 195 -15.02 -1.71 -20.91
N GLN A 196 -16.20 -2.15 -20.50
CA GLN A 196 -17.36 -2.40 -21.35
C GLN A 196 -18.57 -1.63 -20.82
N PHE A 197 -19.45 -1.23 -21.73
CA PHE A 197 -20.77 -0.69 -21.39
C PHE A 197 -21.69 -1.79 -20.84
N LYS A 198 -22.82 -1.40 -20.23
CA LYS A 198 -23.78 -2.33 -19.59
C LYS A 198 -24.26 -3.43 -20.52
N ASN A 199 -24.38 -3.15 -21.81
CA ASN A 199 -24.76 -4.13 -22.82
C ASN A 199 -23.62 -5.05 -23.31
N GLY A 200 -22.42 -4.97 -22.70
CA GLY A 200 -21.23 -5.73 -23.06
C GLY A 200 -20.44 -5.17 -24.24
N SER A 201 -20.84 -4.03 -24.81
CA SER A 201 -20.08 -3.39 -25.90
C SER A 201 -18.75 -2.86 -25.35
N PRO A 202 -17.62 -3.08 -26.05
CA PRO A 202 -16.33 -2.60 -25.59
C PRO A 202 -16.24 -1.09 -25.69
N LEU A 203 -15.52 -0.48 -24.74
CA LEU A 203 -15.07 0.89 -24.85
C LEU A 203 -14.15 1.07 -26.06
N ARG A 204 -14.35 2.15 -26.81
CA ARG A 204 -13.55 2.49 -27.99
C ARG A 204 -13.01 3.91 -27.91
N ALA A 205 -11.86 4.15 -28.53
CA ALA A 205 -11.22 5.45 -28.54
C ALA A 205 -11.94 6.39 -29.52
N GLU A 206 -12.98 7.06 -29.03
CA GLU A 206 -13.84 7.97 -29.78
C GLU A 206 -13.56 9.42 -29.36
N VAL A 207 -12.53 10.04 -29.95
CA VAL A 207 -12.14 11.42 -29.60
C VAL A 207 -13.31 12.39 -29.85
N GLY A 208 -13.79 13.00 -28.78
CA GLY A 208 -14.95 13.92 -28.78
C GLY A 208 -16.31 13.24 -28.63
N GLY A 209 -16.34 11.92 -28.43
CA GLY A 209 -17.54 11.15 -28.11
C GLY A 209 -17.47 10.52 -26.72
N ASP A 210 -18.41 9.61 -26.45
CA ASP A 210 -18.61 8.95 -25.16
C ASP A 210 -17.93 7.56 -25.10
N GLY A 211 -17.34 7.12 -26.22
CA GLY A 211 -16.65 5.85 -26.37
C GLY A 211 -17.56 4.70 -26.79
N TYR A 212 -18.87 4.95 -26.93
CA TYR A 212 -19.88 3.99 -27.37
C TYR A 212 -20.07 4.03 -28.89
N ASP A 213 -19.08 3.51 -29.62
CA ASP A 213 -19.16 3.41 -31.07
C ASP A 213 -20.02 2.22 -31.54
N GLN A 214 -21.28 2.54 -31.90
CA GLN A 214 -22.26 1.59 -32.45
C GLN A 214 -21.83 0.98 -33.78
N SER A 215 -20.98 1.64 -34.57
CA SER A 215 -20.46 1.08 -35.82
C SER A 215 -19.45 -0.04 -35.57
N GLY A 216 -18.83 -0.03 -34.38
CA GLY A 216 -17.82 -1.00 -33.95
C GLY A 216 -16.50 -0.90 -34.71
N THR A 217 -16.27 0.20 -35.43
CA THR A 217 -15.11 0.39 -36.32
C THR A 217 -13.92 1.04 -35.62
N LEU A 218 -14.15 1.81 -34.54
CA LEU A 218 -13.09 2.48 -33.79
C LEU A 218 -12.27 1.48 -32.96
N PRO A 219 -10.97 1.72 -32.73
CA PRO A 219 -10.13 0.79 -31.96
C PRO A 219 -10.62 0.66 -30.51
N ARG A 220 -10.54 -0.55 -29.96
CA ARG A 220 -10.81 -0.78 -28.53
C ARG A 220 -9.74 -0.10 -27.68
N THR A 221 -10.15 0.39 -26.51
CA THR A 221 -9.26 0.97 -25.50
C THR A 221 -9.72 0.54 -24.13
N HIS A 222 -8.81 0.55 -23.16
CA HIS A 222 -9.12 0.36 -21.74
C HIS A 222 -9.15 1.68 -20.97
N TRP A 223 -9.04 2.82 -21.66
CA TRP A 223 -8.91 4.13 -21.03
C TRP A 223 -9.93 5.09 -21.64
N ALA A 224 -11.03 5.31 -20.92
CA ALA A 224 -12.04 6.29 -21.31
C ALA A 224 -11.52 7.70 -21.09
N PHE A 225 -11.78 8.60 -22.04
CA PHE A 225 -11.35 10.00 -21.94
C PHE A 225 -9.83 10.15 -21.76
N ASN A 226 -9.08 9.35 -22.52
CA ASN A 226 -7.63 9.31 -22.46
C ASN A 226 -7.03 10.58 -23.07
N ASP A 227 -6.42 11.41 -22.22
CA ASP A 227 -5.85 12.69 -22.58
C ASP A 227 -4.62 12.57 -23.51
N GLN A 228 -3.96 11.40 -23.51
CA GLN A 228 -2.89 11.06 -24.45
C GLN A 228 -3.37 11.02 -25.90
N LEU A 229 -4.69 10.88 -26.10
CA LEU A 229 -5.35 10.93 -27.39
C LEU A 229 -6.03 12.29 -27.64
N GLY A 230 -5.88 13.25 -26.73
CA GLY A 230 -6.65 14.50 -26.74
C GLY A 230 -8.14 14.28 -26.50
N TRP A 231 -8.52 13.21 -25.80
CA TRP A 231 -9.91 12.86 -25.52
C TRP A 231 -10.29 13.22 -24.09
N SER A 232 -11.39 13.95 -23.93
CA SER A 232 -12.02 14.28 -22.66
C SER A 232 -13.50 13.88 -22.67
N SER A 233 -14.13 13.83 -21.50
CA SER A 233 -15.59 13.60 -21.37
C SER A 233 -16.39 14.58 -22.21
N GLY A 234 -15.95 15.84 -22.31
CA GLY A 234 -16.56 16.87 -23.15
C GLY A 234 -17.96 17.32 -22.70
N THR A 235 -18.63 16.54 -21.86
CA THR A 235 -19.88 16.84 -21.19
C THR A 235 -19.65 16.96 -19.69
N MET A 236 -20.27 17.99 -19.09
CA MET A 236 -20.28 18.22 -17.65
C MET A 236 -21.37 17.35 -16.98
N ASP A 237 -21.42 16.08 -17.37
CA ASP A 237 -22.34 15.12 -16.79
C ASP A 237 -21.83 14.68 -15.42
N ASP A 238 -22.76 14.19 -14.60
CA ASP A 238 -22.48 13.64 -13.26
C ASP A 238 -21.78 12.27 -13.39
N ASN A 239 -20.48 12.33 -13.74
CA ASN A 239 -19.64 11.21 -14.13
C ASN A 239 -19.02 10.51 -12.91
N ARG A 240 -19.07 9.17 -12.92
CA ARG A 240 -18.42 8.29 -11.94
C ARG A 240 -17.32 7.50 -12.60
N SER A 241 -16.15 7.49 -11.97
CA SER A 241 -14.96 6.80 -12.45
C SER A 241 -14.80 5.44 -11.81
N ILE A 242 -14.29 4.46 -12.58
CA ILE A 242 -13.85 3.16 -12.09
C ILE A 242 -12.47 2.88 -12.68
N LEU A 243 -11.45 2.91 -11.83
CA LEU A 243 -10.10 2.40 -12.13
C LEU A 243 -10.01 0.93 -11.70
N THR A 244 -9.44 0.06 -12.54
CA THR A 244 -9.43 -1.38 -12.27
C THR A 244 -8.02 -1.97 -12.30
N THR A 245 -7.68 -2.82 -11.33
CA THR A 245 -6.41 -3.54 -11.26
C THR A 245 -6.34 -4.71 -12.26
N SER A 246 -5.18 -5.37 -12.30
CA SER A 246 -5.00 -6.65 -13.01
C SER A 246 -5.86 -7.76 -12.39
N GLU A 247 -6.05 -8.89 -13.11
CA GLU A 247 -6.70 -10.07 -12.52
C GLU A 247 -5.70 -10.87 -11.69
N GLN A 248 -6.09 -11.29 -10.50
CA GLN A 248 -5.29 -12.15 -9.63
C GLN A 248 -6.15 -13.26 -9.01
N THR A 249 -5.54 -14.38 -8.63
CA THR A 249 -6.19 -15.38 -7.79
C THR A 249 -5.83 -15.08 -6.34
N LEU A 250 -6.84 -15.03 -5.46
CA LEU A 250 -6.65 -14.86 -4.03
C LEU A 250 -6.99 -16.18 -3.32
N ASN A 251 -5.96 -16.93 -2.92
CA ASN A 251 -6.15 -18.22 -2.27
C ASN A 251 -6.71 -18.07 -0.84
N ALA A 252 -7.12 -19.20 -0.26
CA ALA A 252 -7.58 -19.25 1.12
C ALA A 252 -6.52 -18.72 2.09
N GLY A 253 -6.88 -17.74 2.92
CA GLY A 253 -6.00 -17.10 3.89
C GLY A 253 -5.04 -16.07 3.30
N GLU A 254 -5.01 -15.87 1.98
CA GLU A 254 -4.18 -14.84 1.35
C GLU A 254 -4.81 -13.45 1.46
N GLU A 255 -3.93 -12.45 1.29
CA GLU A 255 -4.28 -11.05 1.30
C GLU A 255 -3.74 -10.36 0.06
N TRP A 256 -4.50 -9.42 -0.48
CA TRP A 256 -4.08 -8.54 -1.57
C TRP A 256 -4.11 -7.09 -1.08
N CYS A 257 -2.97 -6.40 -1.17
CA CYS A 257 -2.90 -4.98 -0.87
C CYS A 257 -3.04 -4.11 -2.11
N LEU A 258 -3.82 -3.04 -1.96
CA LEU A 258 -3.89 -1.95 -2.93
C LEU A 258 -3.65 -0.63 -2.20
N ASP A 259 -2.46 -0.07 -2.42
CA ASP A 259 -2.10 1.27 -1.98
C ASP A 259 -2.29 2.25 -3.14
N LEU A 260 -2.89 3.39 -2.86
CA LEU A 260 -3.24 4.42 -3.84
C LEU A 260 -3.15 5.81 -3.21
N ALA A 261 -3.10 6.83 -4.07
CA ALA A 261 -3.10 8.22 -3.64
C ALA A 261 -4.13 9.04 -4.43
N PHE A 262 -4.83 9.91 -3.70
CA PHE A 262 -5.55 11.05 -4.24
C PHE A 262 -4.61 12.25 -4.17
N VAL A 263 -4.22 12.75 -5.34
CA VAL A 263 -3.22 13.82 -5.47
C VAL A 263 -3.91 15.05 -6.03
N VAL A 264 -3.72 16.18 -5.35
CA VAL A 264 -4.26 17.48 -5.79
C VAL A 264 -3.15 18.33 -6.41
N GLY A 265 -3.44 18.91 -7.57
CA GLY A 265 -2.64 19.97 -8.17
C GLY A 265 -3.41 21.28 -8.21
N GLN A 266 -2.72 22.40 -8.01
CA GLN A 266 -3.34 23.72 -8.12
C GLN A 266 -2.30 24.77 -8.50
N ASP A 267 -2.40 25.30 -9.72
CA ASP A 267 -1.59 26.43 -10.17
C ASP A 267 -2.30 27.75 -9.88
N SER A 268 -1.74 28.52 -8.94
CA SER A 268 -2.23 29.87 -8.60
C SER A 268 -1.45 30.99 -9.31
N SER A 269 -0.51 30.65 -10.18
CA SER A 269 0.34 31.62 -10.87
C SER A 269 -0.29 32.19 -12.15
N ALA A 270 -1.21 31.44 -12.78
CA ALA A 270 -1.90 31.84 -13.99
C ALA A 270 -3.36 31.35 -13.99
N MET A 271 -4.27 32.15 -14.55
CA MET A 271 -5.66 31.72 -14.79
C MET A 271 -5.70 30.79 -16.01
N ALA A 272 -5.20 29.57 -15.82
CA ALA A 272 -5.17 28.50 -16.81
C ALA A 272 -5.37 27.18 -16.07
N PHE A 273 -6.61 26.72 -15.94
CA PHE A 273 -6.96 25.53 -15.17
C PHE A 273 -6.19 24.26 -15.61
N GLN A 274 -5.80 24.18 -16.89
CA GLN A 274 -4.96 23.07 -17.38
C GLN A 274 -3.57 23.03 -16.71
N ASN A 275 -3.07 24.15 -16.19
CA ASN A 275 -1.83 24.15 -15.42
C ASN A 275 -2.00 23.42 -14.08
N SER A 276 -3.19 23.41 -13.48
CA SER A 276 -3.46 22.60 -12.29
C SER A 276 -3.37 21.11 -12.58
N VAL A 277 -3.72 20.65 -13.79
CA VAL A 277 -3.49 19.26 -14.22
C VAL A 277 -1.99 18.96 -14.36
N LEU A 278 -1.20 19.89 -14.90
CA LEU A 278 0.25 19.73 -14.98
C LEU A 278 0.88 19.68 -13.57
N ASP A 279 0.45 20.54 -12.66
CA ASP A 279 0.87 20.52 -11.25
C ASP A 279 0.50 19.19 -10.59
N MET A 280 -0.73 18.70 -10.79
CA MET A 280 -1.21 17.43 -10.26
C MET A 280 -0.34 16.26 -10.73
N LYS A 281 -0.05 16.17 -12.04
CA LYS A 281 0.81 15.11 -12.60
C LYS A 281 2.24 15.19 -12.08
N ASN A 282 2.78 16.40 -11.88
CA ASN A 282 4.09 16.57 -11.24
C ASN A 282 4.06 16.10 -9.78
N ASN A 283 3.02 16.46 -9.03
CA ASN A 283 2.83 16.04 -7.64
C ASN A 283 2.67 14.52 -7.53
N MET A 284 2.08 13.85 -8.52
CA MET A 284 1.99 12.39 -8.58
C MET A 284 3.37 11.73 -8.67
N GLY A 285 4.27 12.24 -9.52
CA GLY A 285 5.65 11.72 -9.61
C GLY A 285 6.45 11.92 -8.31
N VAL A 286 6.25 13.05 -7.62
CA VAL A 286 6.84 13.29 -6.28
C VAL A 286 6.23 12.33 -5.25
N THR A 287 4.91 12.14 -5.28
CA THR A 287 4.17 11.24 -4.39
C THR A 287 4.64 9.80 -4.53
N GLU A 288 4.81 9.32 -5.76
CA GLU A 288 5.34 7.98 -6.03
C GLU A 288 6.76 7.83 -5.45
N THR A 289 7.66 8.78 -5.76
CA THR A 289 9.03 8.75 -5.25
C THR A 289 9.07 8.75 -3.71
N PHE A 290 8.24 9.60 -3.10
CA PHE A 290 8.10 9.66 -1.65
C PHE A 290 7.60 8.33 -1.08
N TYR A 291 6.53 7.77 -1.66
CA TYR A 291 5.96 6.49 -1.22
C TYR A 291 6.99 5.35 -1.31
N GLN A 292 7.69 5.22 -2.43
CA GLN A 292 8.73 4.19 -2.61
C GLN A 292 9.87 4.34 -1.60
N SER A 293 10.21 5.57 -1.20
CA SER A 293 11.25 5.82 -0.19
C SER A 293 10.88 5.32 1.20
N LYS A 294 9.58 5.15 1.51
CA LYS A 294 9.11 4.70 2.84
C LYS A 294 9.22 3.19 3.01
N SER A 295 9.35 2.42 1.92
CA SER A 295 9.45 0.96 1.96
C SER A 295 8.31 0.32 2.77
N PHE A 296 7.07 0.80 2.59
CA PHE A 296 5.93 0.23 3.30
C PHE A 296 5.72 -1.23 2.88
N PRO A 297 5.81 -2.20 3.81
CA PRO A 297 5.40 -3.55 3.48
C PRO A 297 3.89 -3.56 3.25
N CYS A 298 3.46 -4.13 2.13
CA CYS A 298 2.05 -4.39 1.85
C CYS A 298 1.41 -5.20 3.00
N LEU A 299 2.11 -6.23 3.48
CA LEU A 299 1.72 -7.03 4.63
C LEU A 299 2.59 -6.64 5.83
N SER A 300 2.18 -5.62 6.59
CA SER A 300 2.70 -5.47 7.94
C SER A 300 1.95 -6.43 8.85
N GLU A 301 2.48 -7.64 9.04
CA GLU A 301 2.22 -8.31 10.29
C GLU A 301 2.87 -7.43 11.37
N GLY A 302 2.05 -6.80 12.20
CA GLY A 302 2.52 -6.11 13.40
C GLY A 302 3.02 -7.13 14.43
N VAL A 303 4.08 -7.85 14.07
CA VAL A 303 4.85 -8.74 14.95
C VAL A 303 6.29 -8.25 14.96
N SER A 304 6.44 -6.92 15.10
CA SER A 304 7.71 -6.19 15.07
C SER A 304 8.52 -6.36 13.77
N LEU A 305 9.26 -5.33 13.40
CA LEU A 305 10.54 -5.58 12.74
C LEU A 305 11.41 -6.23 13.81
N GLU A 306 12.17 -7.28 13.48
CA GLU A 306 13.22 -7.81 14.36
C GLU A 306 14.05 -6.63 14.90
N GLU A 307 13.78 -6.18 16.14
CA GLU A 307 14.87 -5.76 16.98
C GLU A 307 15.66 -7.04 17.17
N GLU A 308 16.91 -7.07 16.65
CA GLU A 308 17.85 -8.13 17.00
C GLU A 308 17.65 -8.42 18.47
N HIS A 309 17.23 -9.63 18.81
CA HIS A 309 17.04 -10.04 20.19
C HIS A 309 18.41 -9.84 20.87
N ALA A 310 18.55 -8.69 21.54
CA ALA A 310 19.84 -8.10 21.84
C ALA A 310 20.45 -8.84 23.02
N ILE A 311 21.06 -9.97 22.71
CA ILE A 311 21.87 -10.75 23.62
C ILE A 311 23.31 -10.24 23.56
N ARG A 312 24.00 -10.24 24.69
CA ARG A 312 25.44 -10.01 24.72
C ARG A 312 26.14 -11.35 24.87
N PHE A 313 27.01 -11.65 23.92
CA PHE A 313 28.04 -12.68 24.10
C PHE A 313 29.30 -12.03 24.65
N ASP A 314 30.06 -12.75 25.46
CA ASP A 314 31.38 -12.30 25.88
C ASP A 314 32.45 -13.15 25.18
N LEU A 315 33.38 -12.49 24.49
CA LEU A 315 34.54 -13.11 23.86
C LEU A 315 35.83 -12.79 24.63
N TYR A 316 36.53 -13.82 25.10
CA TYR A 316 37.79 -13.64 25.82
C TYR A 316 38.77 -14.80 25.61
N PRO A 317 40.09 -14.57 25.67
CA PRO A 317 40.73 -13.26 25.78
C PRO A 317 40.67 -12.47 24.47
N ASN A 318 40.55 -11.15 24.58
CA ASN A 318 40.65 -10.21 23.47
C ASN A 318 41.59 -9.06 23.91
N PRO A 319 42.83 -8.95 23.38
CA PRO A 319 43.39 -9.69 22.24
C PRO A 319 43.61 -11.20 22.49
N VAL A 320 43.57 -11.98 21.41
CA VAL A 320 43.79 -13.44 21.41
C VAL A 320 45.27 -13.72 21.63
N GLY A 321 45.54 -14.60 22.60
CA GLY A 321 46.90 -15.03 22.90
C GLY A 321 47.52 -15.91 21.79
N PRO A 322 48.81 -16.26 21.90
CA PRO A 322 49.55 -17.02 20.89
C PRO A 322 49.03 -18.44 20.65
N GLU A 323 48.18 -18.97 21.53
CA GLU A 323 47.50 -20.26 21.33
C GLU A 323 46.28 -20.16 20.39
N GLY A 324 45.84 -18.95 20.04
CA GLY A 324 44.74 -18.71 19.10
C GLY A 324 43.36 -19.09 19.61
N LYS A 325 43.17 -19.30 20.92
CA LYS A 325 41.89 -19.74 21.49
C LYS A 325 41.07 -18.55 22.00
N VAL A 326 39.79 -18.52 21.65
CA VAL A 326 38.82 -17.53 22.13
C VAL A 326 37.62 -18.26 22.72
N HIS A 327 37.28 -17.96 23.96
CA HIS A 327 36.08 -18.44 24.62
C HIS A 327 34.91 -17.53 24.28
N LEU A 328 33.81 -18.12 23.84
CA LEU A 328 32.54 -17.48 23.57
C LEU A 328 31.55 -17.95 24.64
N THR A 329 31.13 -17.05 25.54
CA THR A 329 30.12 -17.33 26.56
C THR A 329 28.83 -16.56 26.29
N SER A 330 27.70 -17.19 26.60
CA SER A 330 26.37 -16.68 26.32
C SER A 330 25.40 -16.94 27.47
N PRO A 331 24.46 -16.01 27.77
CA PRO A 331 23.34 -16.31 28.66
C PRO A 331 22.33 -17.30 28.03
N GLU A 332 22.37 -17.49 26.71
CA GLU A 332 21.50 -18.42 25.95
C GLU A 332 22.30 -19.50 25.22
N PHE A 333 21.61 -20.55 24.76
CA PHE A 333 22.26 -21.62 24.03
C PHE A 333 22.72 -21.15 22.66
N ILE A 334 24.03 -21.19 22.40
CA ILE A 334 24.61 -20.85 21.11
C ILE A 334 24.23 -21.90 20.08
N ALA A 335 23.64 -21.47 18.97
CA ALA A 335 23.27 -22.33 17.85
C ALA A 335 24.32 -22.31 16.73
N LYS A 336 24.95 -21.15 16.49
CA LYS A 336 26.03 -21.00 15.53
C LYS A 336 26.98 -19.85 15.84
N TYR A 337 28.17 -19.89 15.27
CA TYR A 337 29.04 -18.73 15.12
C TYR A 337 29.58 -18.63 13.68
N GLU A 338 29.93 -17.41 13.29
CA GLU A 338 30.55 -17.07 12.01
C GLU A 338 31.71 -16.10 12.28
N VAL A 339 32.85 -16.30 11.61
CA VAL A 339 34.03 -15.43 11.71
C VAL A 339 34.22 -14.73 10.37
N TYR A 340 34.43 -13.41 10.41
CA TYR A 340 34.68 -12.59 9.24
C TYR A 340 36.00 -11.82 9.38
N ASN A 341 36.71 -11.63 8.28
CA ASN A 341 37.81 -10.67 8.23
C ASN A 341 37.29 -9.22 8.09
N LEU A 342 38.17 -8.22 8.21
CA LEU A 342 37.79 -6.80 8.09
C LEU A 342 37.29 -6.38 6.69
N LEU A 343 37.43 -7.23 5.67
CA LEU A 343 36.84 -7.02 4.35
C LEU A 343 35.40 -7.57 4.26
N GLY A 344 34.85 -8.09 5.37
CA GLY A 344 33.51 -8.67 5.43
C GLY A 344 33.42 -10.07 4.84
N GLN A 345 34.54 -10.72 4.53
CA GLN A 345 34.54 -12.09 4.00
C GLN A 345 34.44 -13.08 5.15
N LYS A 346 33.51 -14.03 5.05
CA LYS A 346 33.38 -15.14 6.01
C LYS A 346 34.56 -16.09 5.84
N VAL A 347 35.32 -16.29 6.92
CA VAL A 347 36.54 -17.10 6.95
C VAL A 347 36.38 -18.40 7.76
N ASP A 348 35.37 -18.49 8.63
CA ASP A 348 34.99 -19.71 9.33
C ASP A 348 33.52 -19.65 9.80
N GLU A 349 32.95 -20.82 10.05
CA GLU A 349 31.60 -20.98 10.60
C GLU A 349 31.46 -22.33 11.32
N LEU A 350 30.62 -22.35 12.36
CA LEU A 350 30.19 -23.58 12.99
C LEU A 350 28.71 -23.51 13.33
N GLN A 351 27.96 -24.51 12.87
CA GLN A 351 26.59 -24.78 13.30
C GLN A 351 26.61 -25.93 14.31
N LEU A 352 26.07 -25.72 15.51
CA LEU A 352 26.02 -26.73 16.55
C LEU A 352 24.80 -27.63 16.38
N SER A 353 25.03 -28.94 16.33
CA SER A 353 23.96 -29.95 16.38
C SER A 353 23.39 -30.13 17.79
N SER A 354 24.12 -29.70 18.82
CA SER A 354 23.69 -29.68 20.23
C SER A 354 24.11 -28.34 20.84
N PRO A 355 23.19 -27.38 20.99
CA PRO A 355 23.49 -26.04 21.47
C PRO A 355 24.11 -26.02 22.89
N GLN A 356 25.06 -25.12 23.12
CA GLN A 356 25.80 -24.96 24.39
C GLN A 356 25.92 -23.48 24.75
N ASN A 357 26.07 -23.14 26.03
CA ASN A 357 26.23 -21.75 26.48
C ASN A 357 27.68 -21.25 26.45
N GLU A 358 28.63 -22.14 26.22
CA GLU A 358 30.06 -21.84 26.16
C GLU A 358 30.72 -22.65 25.04
N LEU A 359 31.59 -22.01 24.28
CA LEU A 359 32.34 -22.61 23.17
C LEU A 359 33.77 -22.07 23.14
N GLU A 360 34.69 -22.83 22.58
CA GLU A 360 36.03 -22.37 22.25
C GLU A 360 36.15 -22.28 20.71
N ILE A 361 36.53 -21.10 20.22
CA ILE A 361 36.82 -20.82 18.81
C ILE A 361 38.33 -20.84 18.63
N ASN A 362 38.80 -21.60 17.63
CA ASN A 362 40.22 -21.76 17.35
C ASN A 362 40.65 -20.92 16.14
N LEU A 363 41.44 -19.89 16.41
CA LEU A 363 42.02 -18.93 15.48
C LEU A 363 43.56 -19.10 15.34
N SER A 364 44.15 -20.21 15.79
CA SER A 364 45.63 -20.41 15.81
C SER A 364 46.32 -20.38 14.44
N GLY A 365 45.57 -20.46 13.34
CA GLY A 365 46.09 -20.35 11.97
C GLY A 365 45.80 -19.00 11.29
N TYR A 366 45.20 -18.05 12.01
CA TYR A 366 44.77 -16.77 11.44
C TYR A 366 45.92 -15.77 11.41
N ALA A 367 45.94 -14.90 10.41
CA ALA A 367 46.94 -13.85 10.33
C ALA A 367 46.70 -12.80 11.43
N PRO A 368 47.74 -12.16 11.99
CA PRO A 368 47.55 -11.07 12.95
C PRO A 368 46.67 -9.95 12.37
N GLY A 369 45.64 -9.56 13.10
CA GLY A 369 44.62 -8.62 12.62
C GLY A 369 43.31 -8.67 13.40
N GLY A 370 42.37 -7.80 13.01
CA GLY A 370 41.01 -7.79 13.55
C GLY A 370 40.10 -8.76 12.82
N TYR A 371 39.22 -9.43 13.57
CA TYR A 371 38.20 -10.33 13.05
C TYR A 371 36.86 -10.02 13.73
N LEU A 372 35.76 -10.12 12.98
CA LEU A 372 34.41 -10.02 13.53
C LEU A 372 33.92 -11.43 13.82
N ILE A 373 33.50 -11.70 15.05
CA ILE A 373 32.83 -12.95 15.42
C ILE A 373 31.36 -12.62 15.66
N ARG A 374 30.49 -13.20 14.83
CA ARG A 374 29.04 -13.13 14.96
C ARG A 374 28.53 -14.43 15.55
N ALA A 375 27.89 -14.38 16.71
CA ALA A 375 27.25 -15.53 17.32
C ALA A 375 25.72 -15.39 17.25
N THR A 376 25.03 -16.53 17.17
CA THR A 376 23.57 -16.60 17.15
C THR A 376 23.10 -17.64 18.16
N SER A 377 22.19 -17.25 19.05
CA SER A 377 21.55 -18.15 20.00
C SER A 377 20.45 -18.97 19.32
N ARG A 378 20.03 -20.06 19.96
CA ARG A 378 18.93 -20.90 19.51
C ARG A 378 17.60 -20.14 19.51
N GLU A 379 17.48 -19.20 20.43
CA GLU A 379 16.34 -18.32 20.65
C GLU A 379 16.35 -17.10 19.69
N GLY A 380 17.31 -17.03 18.76
CA GLY A 380 17.37 -16.02 17.71
C GLY A 380 18.13 -14.75 18.08
N GLY A 381 18.75 -14.69 19.26
CA GLY A 381 19.60 -13.56 19.65
C GLY A 381 20.89 -13.53 18.85
N ILE A 382 21.27 -12.36 18.34
CA ILE A 382 22.48 -12.16 17.52
C ILE A 382 23.35 -11.10 18.20
N HIS A 383 24.67 -11.34 18.24
CA HIS A 383 25.61 -10.30 18.60
C HIS A 383 26.96 -10.52 17.92
N THR A 384 27.58 -9.40 17.55
CA THR A 384 28.83 -9.34 16.80
C THR A 384 29.85 -8.52 17.58
N GLU A 385 31.02 -9.09 17.80
CA GLU A 385 32.12 -8.42 18.50
C GLU A 385 33.44 -8.58 17.71
N VAL A 386 34.30 -7.56 17.82
CA VAL A 386 35.61 -7.53 17.17
C VAL A 386 36.63 -8.17 18.10
N VAL A 387 37.37 -9.15 17.60
CA VAL A 387 38.48 -9.81 18.30
C VAL A 387 39.80 -9.54 17.57
N ILE A 388 40.86 -9.26 18.32
CA ILE A 388 42.19 -8.94 17.79
C ILE A 388 43.11 -10.15 17.94
N VAL A 389 43.52 -10.78 16.83
CA VAL A 389 44.52 -11.85 16.79
C VAL A 389 45.92 -11.23 16.72
N GLN A 390 46.84 -11.66 17.60
CA GLN A 390 48.20 -11.13 17.71
C GLN A 390 49.25 -11.97 16.98
#